data_AF-A0A9D2MQ88-F1
#
_entry.id   AF-A0A9D2MQ88-F1
#
_cell.length_a   1.000
_cell.length_b   1.000
_cell.length_c   1.000
_cell.angle_alpha   90.00
_cell.angle_beta   90.00
_cell.angle_gamma   90.00
#
_symmetry.space_group_name_H-M   'P 1'
#
loop_
_entity.id
_entity.type
_entity.pdbx_description
1 polymer ?
#
loop_
_entity_poly.entity_id
_entity_poly.type
_entity_poly.pdbx_seq_one_letter_code
_entity_poly.pdbx_strand_id
1 'polypeptide(L)'
;MRFHVLTLFPEMVLGCLNTSILGRAAARGILEVDAVNIRDYTLDKHKKVDDYPYGGGAGMLMQAQPVFDAYRAVREKSGSDRPMRVVYVTPQGRVFDQRMARELAKEDELCFLCGHYEGVDERVLEEIVTDFVSIGDYVLTGGELPAAVMIDAIARMVPGVLKNEESGEVESFHENLLEYPQYTRPEVWMGRSVPQVLLSGDHAKVDAWRREQSIERTRQRRPDLYERYDLPGRAAEYLKRDKVFHMDMLEDIRNGQAKVLAVRKDGVILRDSVSGVYMVTAENPDAGERLLSLADPGAEVFTCHQKFLAESIRRRFRKEDVSECFQVVYTRKTPLPEPEGVAIRPLGEEYAETVHSLYPLIEKEERVREILRDGTVYGAFLPVEGGEALAGFIGTHEEGSMGMLHVMQAHRRKGIAEQLERFLINRLLEQGRTPYAQIFTDNAASLKLQEKLGLRVAGRKIYWIS
;
A
#
# COMPACT_ATOMS: atom_id res chain seq x y z
N MET A 1 -21.25 14.25 4.57
CA MET A 1 -20.22 14.44 5.61
C MET A 1 -20.48 15.77 6.34
N ARG A 2 -20.38 15.81 7.67
CA ARG A 2 -20.61 17.02 8.48
C ARG A 2 -19.32 17.45 9.19
N PHE A 3 -18.97 18.71 9.11
CA PHE A 3 -17.85 19.30 9.85
C PHE A 3 -18.40 20.22 10.94
N HIS A 4 -17.91 20.04 12.17
CA HIS A 4 -18.15 20.94 13.29
C HIS A 4 -16.84 21.63 13.62
N VAL A 5 -16.86 22.95 13.82
CA VAL A 5 -15.65 23.72 14.14
C VAL A 5 -15.89 24.51 15.41
N LEU A 6 -15.30 24.07 16.52
CA LEU A 6 -15.31 24.79 17.79
C LEU A 6 -14.28 25.92 17.69
N THR A 7 -14.73 27.17 17.70
CA THR A 7 -13.88 28.33 17.43
C THR A 7 -14.34 29.57 18.20
N LEU A 8 -13.44 30.54 18.30
CA LEU A 8 -13.75 31.90 18.74
C LEU A 8 -14.16 32.83 17.59
N PHE A 9 -13.98 32.42 16.33
CA PHE A 9 -14.25 33.25 15.15
C PHE A 9 -15.04 32.49 14.08
N PRO A 10 -16.34 32.16 14.33
CA PRO A 10 -17.16 31.39 13.39
C PRO A 10 -17.23 32.00 11.98
N GLU A 11 -17.29 33.32 11.88
CA GLU A 11 -17.38 34.05 10.61
C GLU A 11 -16.16 33.79 9.71
N MET A 12 -14.98 33.64 10.29
CA MET A 12 -13.74 33.35 9.57
C MET A 12 -13.79 31.96 8.94
N VAL A 13 -14.26 30.96 9.70
CA VAL A 13 -14.43 29.58 9.25
C VAL A 13 -15.47 29.50 8.13
N LEU A 14 -16.66 30.06 8.36
CA LEU A 14 -17.76 30.03 7.39
C LEU A 14 -17.42 30.82 6.13
N GLY A 15 -16.70 31.93 6.25
CA GLY A 15 -16.24 32.74 5.12
C GLY A 15 -15.31 31.96 4.18
N CYS A 16 -14.42 31.12 4.72
CA CYS A 16 -13.56 30.27 3.92
C CYS A 16 -14.31 29.08 3.29
N LEU A 17 -15.16 28.41 4.07
CA LEU A 17 -15.68 27.09 3.71
C LEU A 17 -17.03 27.10 2.97
N ASN A 18 -17.74 28.22 2.91
CA ASN A 18 -19.01 28.35 2.18
C ASN A 18 -18.87 28.92 0.76
N THR A 19 -17.66 28.96 0.21
CA THR A 19 -17.39 29.50 -1.13
C THR A 19 -16.86 28.44 -2.09
N SER A 20 -16.77 28.78 -3.39
CA SER A 20 -16.17 27.93 -4.42
C SER A 20 -16.79 26.51 -4.48
N ILE A 21 -15.98 25.47 -4.59
CA ILE A 21 -16.40 24.07 -4.71
C ILE A 21 -17.10 23.58 -3.44
N LEU A 22 -16.64 23.99 -2.26
CA LEU A 22 -17.22 23.61 -0.98
C LEU A 22 -18.62 24.19 -0.82
N GLY A 23 -18.81 25.48 -1.14
CA GLY A 23 -20.13 26.10 -1.17
C GLY A 23 -21.10 25.41 -2.13
N ARG A 24 -20.63 24.98 -3.31
CA ARG A 24 -21.45 24.19 -4.26
C ARG A 24 -21.77 22.78 -3.73
N ALA A 25 -20.87 22.17 -2.97
CA ALA A 25 -21.11 20.88 -2.35
C ALA A 25 -22.11 21.00 -1.18
N ALA A 26 -21.99 22.07 -0.38
CA ALA A 26 -22.94 22.41 0.67
C ALA A 26 -24.35 22.68 0.13
N ALA A 27 -24.47 23.48 -0.94
CA ALA A 27 -25.75 23.74 -1.61
C ALA A 27 -26.42 22.48 -2.19
N ARG A 28 -25.64 21.42 -2.44
CA ARG A 28 -26.14 20.10 -2.88
C ARG A 28 -26.38 19.13 -1.73
N GLY A 29 -26.14 19.53 -0.47
CA GLY A 29 -26.29 18.67 0.71
C GLY A 29 -25.24 17.57 0.82
N ILE A 30 -24.12 17.66 0.09
CA ILE A 30 -23.04 16.65 0.13
C ILE A 30 -22.19 16.84 1.40
N LEU A 31 -21.98 18.11 1.77
CA LEU A 31 -21.21 18.54 2.92
C LEU A 31 -22.03 19.51 3.75
N GLU A 32 -21.76 19.59 5.04
CA GLU A 32 -22.29 20.63 5.94
C GLU A 32 -21.14 21.12 6.83
N VAL A 33 -21.08 22.43 7.08
CA VAL A 33 -20.09 23.03 7.99
C VAL A 33 -20.84 23.84 9.03
N ASP A 34 -20.68 23.44 10.29
CA ASP A 34 -21.24 24.10 11.48
C ASP A 34 -20.10 24.75 12.27
N ALA A 35 -20.09 26.07 12.38
CA ALA A 35 -19.09 26.81 13.13
C ALA A 35 -19.67 27.22 14.48
N VAL A 36 -19.17 26.62 15.56
CA VAL A 36 -19.70 26.71 16.91
C VAL A 36 -18.86 27.69 17.72
N ASN A 37 -19.48 28.79 18.16
CA ASN A 37 -18.80 29.79 18.96
C ASN A 37 -18.64 29.32 20.41
N ILE A 38 -17.41 29.05 20.83
CA ILE A 38 -17.11 28.57 22.20
C ILE A 38 -17.59 29.57 23.26
N ARG A 39 -17.66 30.87 22.94
CA ARG A 39 -18.19 31.89 23.86
C ARG A 39 -19.64 31.65 24.25
N ASP A 40 -20.43 30.98 23.43
CA ASP A 40 -21.83 30.73 23.75
C ASP A 40 -22.00 29.76 24.92
N TYR A 41 -20.96 28.98 25.24
CA TYR A 41 -20.96 27.90 26.23
C TYR A 41 -20.23 28.23 27.52
N THR A 42 -19.67 29.43 27.67
CA THR A 42 -19.08 29.84 28.95
C THR A 42 -20.15 30.14 29.99
N LEU A 43 -19.89 29.71 31.22
CA LEU A 43 -20.67 30.08 32.40
C LEU A 43 -20.38 31.51 32.88
N ASP A 44 -19.36 32.17 32.32
CA ASP A 44 -19.02 33.55 32.63
C ASP A 44 -20.00 34.55 31.98
N LYS A 45 -20.55 35.45 32.79
CA LYS A 45 -21.53 36.46 32.35
C LYS A 45 -21.01 37.47 31.32
N HIS A 46 -19.69 37.64 31.22
CA HIS A 46 -19.04 38.53 30.26
C HIS A 46 -18.51 37.79 29.03
N LYS A 47 -18.89 36.51 28.86
CA LYS A 47 -18.50 35.68 27.73
C LYS A 47 -16.98 35.46 27.63
N LYS A 48 -16.27 35.53 28.78
CA LYS A 48 -14.84 35.21 28.89
C LYS A 48 -14.63 33.70 28.75
N VAL A 49 -13.58 33.31 28.02
CA VAL A 49 -13.29 31.91 27.64
C VAL A 49 -11.83 31.51 27.88
N ASP A 50 -11.03 32.43 28.41
CA ASP A 50 -9.59 32.31 28.59
C ASP A 50 -9.20 32.76 30.00
N ASP A 51 -8.09 32.31 30.54
CA ASP A 51 -7.53 32.83 31.79
C ASP A 51 -6.01 32.74 31.83
N TYR A 52 -5.39 33.31 32.87
CA TYR A 52 -3.94 33.20 33.05
C TYR A 52 -3.51 31.75 33.30
N PRO A 53 -2.38 31.30 32.71
CA PRO A 53 -1.86 29.97 32.95
C PRO A 53 -1.34 29.81 34.39
N TYR A 54 -1.60 28.65 34.99
CA TYR A 54 -0.92 28.24 36.22
C TYR A 54 0.59 28.05 35.95
N GLY A 55 1.43 28.39 36.93
CA GLY A 55 2.90 28.35 36.80
C GLY A 55 3.54 29.64 36.29
N GLY A 56 2.72 30.64 35.93
CA GLY A 56 3.20 31.90 35.35
C GLY A 56 3.52 31.77 33.86
N GLY A 57 3.82 32.89 33.22
CA GLY A 57 4.02 32.98 31.77
C GLY A 57 3.34 34.21 31.19
N ALA A 58 3.69 34.55 29.94
CA ALA A 58 2.97 35.56 29.17
C ALA A 58 1.78 34.91 28.46
N GLY A 59 0.73 35.70 28.18
CA GLY A 59 -0.42 35.24 27.41
C GLY A 59 -1.57 34.69 28.27
N MET A 60 -2.56 34.14 27.58
CA MET A 60 -3.79 33.57 28.14
C MET A 60 -3.96 32.14 27.61
N LEU A 61 -4.71 31.30 28.33
CA LEU A 61 -5.04 29.93 27.92
C LEU A 61 -6.54 29.76 27.88
N MET A 62 -7.08 29.10 26.86
CA MET A 62 -8.51 28.80 26.79
C MET A 62 -8.91 27.84 27.92
N GLN A 63 -10.00 28.17 28.61
CA GLN A 63 -10.49 27.41 29.76
C GLN A 63 -11.15 26.09 29.32
N ALA A 64 -11.00 25.04 30.15
CA ALA A 64 -11.58 23.72 29.88
C ALA A 64 -13.12 23.74 29.77
N GLN A 65 -13.81 24.48 30.65
CA GLN A 65 -15.27 24.47 30.76
C GLN A 65 -15.99 24.85 29.44
N PRO A 66 -15.79 26.05 28.86
CA PRO A 66 -16.53 26.44 27.67
C PRO A 66 -16.21 25.55 26.47
N VAL A 67 -14.99 25.02 26.38
CA VAL A 67 -14.59 24.09 25.31
C VAL A 67 -15.34 22.76 25.45
N PHE A 68 -15.36 22.19 26.66
CA PHE A 68 -16.03 20.92 26.92
C PHE A 68 -17.55 21.01 26.69
N ASP A 69 -18.18 22.09 27.13
CA ASP A 69 -19.62 22.27 26.98
C ASP A 69 -20.01 22.51 25.52
N ALA A 70 -19.18 23.24 24.74
CA ALA A 70 -19.37 23.37 23.30
C ALA A 70 -19.27 22.00 22.59
N TYR A 71 -18.27 21.19 22.96
CA TYR A 71 -18.13 19.82 22.45
C TYR A 71 -19.34 18.94 22.80
N ARG A 72 -19.81 18.97 24.06
CA ARG A 72 -20.99 18.21 24.48
C ARG A 72 -22.22 18.60 23.67
N ALA A 73 -22.44 19.88 23.44
CA ALA A 73 -23.59 20.33 22.65
C ALA A 73 -23.54 19.83 21.21
N VAL A 74 -22.35 19.79 20.59
CA VAL A 74 -22.14 19.20 19.26
C VAL A 74 -22.43 17.70 19.28
N ARG A 75 -21.90 16.96 20.27
CA ARG A 75 -22.15 15.52 20.43
C ARG A 75 -23.63 15.20 20.60
N GLU A 76 -24.32 15.96 21.44
CA GLU A 76 -25.76 15.79 21.70
C GLU A 76 -26.59 16.09 20.45
N LYS A 77 -26.20 17.11 19.66
CA LYS A 77 -26.85 17.46 18.38
C LYS A 77 -26.64 16.42 17.28
N SER A 78 -25.47 15.79 17.21
CA SER A 78 -25.18 14.72 16.24
C SER A 78 -26.11 13.51 16.43
N GLY A 79 -26.40 13.15 17.69
CA GLY A 79 -27.27 12.02 18.02
C GLY A 79 -26.69 10.65 17.63
N SER A 80 -25.40 10.60 17.25
CA SER A 80 -24.70 9.38 16.86
C SER A 80 -24.09 8.65 18.06
N ASP A 81 -24.38 7.36 18.16
CA ASP A 81 -23.75 6.46 19.14
C ASP A 81 -22.26 6.20 18.84
N ARG A 82 -21.79 6.51 17.62
CA ARG A 82 -20.38 6.37 17.27
C ARG A 82 -19.55 7.45 17.98
N PRO A 83 -18.33 7.14 18.45
CA PRO A 83 -17.39 8.15 18.91
C PRO A 83 -17.12 9.19 17.81
N MET A 84 -17.16 10.48 18.17
CA MET A 84 -16.81 11.55 17.23
C MET A 84 -15.31 11.77 17.29
N ARG A 85 -14.65 11.77 16.13
CA ARG A 85 -13.25 12.21 16.07
C ARG A 85 -13.17 13.71 16.24
N VAL A 86 -12.27 14.13 17.13
CA VAL A 86 -12.02 15.53 17.46
C VAL A 86 -10.56 15.84 17.15
N VAL A 87 -10.36 16.65 16.12
CA VAL A 87 -9.07 17.11 15.66
C VAL A 87 -8.73 18.41 16.37
N TYR A 88 -7.77 18.39 17.28
CA TYR A 88 -7.17 19.62 17.80
C TYR A 88 -6.06 20.07 16.86
N VAL A 89 -6.21 21.28 16.33
CA VAL A 89 -5.25 21.81 15.37
C VAL A 89 -4.14 22.55 16.12
N THR A 90 -2.94 21.99 16.09
CA THR A 90 -1.81 22.41 16.92
C THR A 90 -0.47 22.16 16.21
N PRO A 91 0.53 23.04 16.36
CA PRO A 91 1.88 22.80 15.83
C PRO A 91 2.58 21.58 16.46
N GLN A 92 2.10 21.09 17.61
CA GLN A 92 2.65 19.91 18.30
C GLN A 92 2.18 18.58 17.68
N GLY A 93 1.16 18.63 16.81
CA GLY A 93 0.55 17.47 16.22
C GLY A 93 1.34 16.86 15.08
N ARG A 94 0.89 15.69 14.61
CA ARG A 94 1.42 15.09 13.37
C ARG A 94 1.12 16.02 12.19
N VAL A 95 2.10 16.23 11.31
CA VAL A 95 1.90 17.07 10.11
C VAL A 95 0.88 16.39 9.17
N PHE A 96 -0.15 17.15 8.79
CA PHE A 96 -1.22 16.76 7.89
C PHE A 96 -0.66 16.39 6.51
N ASP A 97 -1.08 15.23 5.99
CA ASP A 97 -0.69 14.75 4.67
C ASP A 97 -1.92 14.23 3.89
N GLN A 98 -1.74 13.99 2.58
CA GLN A 98 -2.83 13.52 1.71
C GLN A 98 -3.43 12.17 2.15
N ARG A 99 -2.67 11.35 2.90
CA ARG A 99 -3.18 10.07 3.41
C ARG A 99 -4.13 10.32 4.57
N MET A 100 -3.79 11.23 5.46
CA MET A 100 -4.68 11.67 6.54
C MET A 100 -5.97 12.30 5.98
N ALA A 101 -5.88 13.09 4.90
CA ALA A 101 -7.07 13.63 4.23
C ALA A 101 -8.03 12.52 3.75
N ARG A 102 -7.49 11.47 3.09
CA ARG A 102 -8.28 10.31 2.64
C ARG A 102 -8.84 9.47 3.78
N GLU A 103 -8.11 9.39 4.89
CA GLU A 103 -8.56 8.68 6.10
C GLU A 103 -9.74 9.42 6.74
N LEU A 104 -9.58 10.71 7.03
CA LEU A 104 -10.58 11.55 7.67
C LEU A 104 -11.84 11.71 6.81
N ALA A 105 -11.72 11.67 5.48
CA ALA A 105 -12.87 11.74 4.57
C ALA A 105 -13.82 10.53 4.64
N LYS A 106 -13.43 9.46 5.35
CA LYS A 106 -14.29 8.28 5.58
C LYS A 106 -15.25 8.46 6.75
N GLU A 107 -15.06 9.50 7.56
CA GLU A 107 -15.93 9.78 8.70
C GLU A 107 -17.24 10.42 8.24
N ASP A 108 -18.34 10.06 8.90
CA ASP A 108 -19.65 10.69 8.65
C ASP A 108 -19.66 12.13 9.19
N GLU A 109 -19.03 12.34 10.34
CA GLU A 109 -18.89 13.62 11.02
C GLU A 109 -17.47 13.82 11.58
N LEU A 110 -16.95 15.04 11.52
CA LEU A 110 -15.67 15.44 12.11
C LEU A 110 -15.80 16.73 12.92
N CYS A 111 -15.17 16.77 14.08
CA CYS A 111 -15.07 17.98 14.89
C CYS A 111 -13.64 18.52 14.87
N PHE A 112 -13.49 19.84 14.68
CA PHE A 112 -12.23 20.55 14.75
C PHE A 112 -12.27 21.50 15.95
N LEU A 113 -11.26 21.41 16.82
CA LEU A 113 -11.05 22.35 17.91
C LEU A 113 -9.97 23.37 17.51
N CYS A 114 -10.38 24.63 17.37
CA CYS A 114 -9.47 25.74 17.10
C CYS A 114 -8.98 26.35 18.41
N GLY A 115 -7.70 26.12 18.73
CA GLY A 115 -7.05 26.84 19.83
C GLY A 115 -6.76 28.29 19.48
N HIS A 116 -6.63 29.12 20.50
CA HIS A 116 -6.20 30.52 20.41
C HIS A 116 -5.31 30.86 21.60
N TYR A 117 -4.68 32.03 21.58
CA TYR A 117 -3.75 32.48 22.62
C TYR A 117 -2.56 31.50 22.75
N GLU A 118 -2.19 31.07 23.96
CA GLU A 118 -1.15 30.05 24.17
C GLU A 118 -1.66 28.61 23.92
N GLY A 119 -2.97 28.44 23.70
CA GLY A 119 -3.61 27.15 23.46
C GLY A 119 -4.81 26.91 24.35
N VAL A 120 -5.08 25.64 24.62
CA VAL A 120 -6.24 25.16 25.39
C VAL A 120 -5.74 24.39 26.61
N ASP A 121 -6.49 24.45 27.71
CA ASP A 121 -6.21 23.67 28.92
C ASP A 121 -6.06 22.17 28.60
N GLU A 122 -4.91 21.59 28.98
CA GLU A 122 -4.55 20.20 28.64
C GLU A 122 -5.60 19.19 29.08
N ARG A 123 -6.30 19.43 30.20
CA ARG A 123 -7.27 18.47 30.76
C ARG A 123 -8.47 18.25 29.84
N VAL A 124 -8.92 19.29 29.14
CA VAL A 124 -10.01 19.10 28.17
C VAL A 124 -9.49 18.44 26.90
N LEU A 125 -8.23 18.66 26.53
CA LEU A 125 -7.61 17.98 25.40
C LEU A 125 -7.53 16.46 25.66
N GLU A 126 -7.03 16.05 26.82
CA GLU A 126 -6.97 14.65 27.24
C GLU A 126 -8.35 13.97 27.29
N GLU A 127 -9.41 14.74 27.58
CA GLU A 127 -10.78 14.23 27.69
C GLU A 127 -11.46 14.04 26.33
N ILE A 128 -11.28 14.96 25.37
CA ILE A 128 -12.10 14.98 24.14
C ILE A 128 -11.33 14.77 22.84
N VAL A 129 -10.02 15.06 22.80
CA VAL A 129 -9.26 15.11 21.55
C VAL A 129 -8.79 13.72 21.17
N THR A 130 -9.07 13.32 19.93
CA THR A 130 -8.60 12.05 19.37
C THR A 130 -7.34 12.23 18.53
N ASP A 131 -7.17 13.40 17.91
CA ASP A 131 -6.14 13.65 16.93
C ASP A 131 -5.50 15.04 17.13
N PHE A 132 -4.20 15.08 17.40
CA PHE A 132 -3.41 16.31 17.40
C PHE A 132 -2.76 16.46 16.03
N VAL A 133 -3.12 17.51 15.29
CA VAL A 133 -2.68 17.68 13.89
C VAL A 133 -2.11 19.06 13.62
N SER A 134 -0.95 19.09 12.96
CA SER A 134 -0.27 20.30 12.49
C SER A 134 -0.44 20.46 10.97
N ILE A 135 -0.47 21.70 10.47
CA ILE A 135 -0.39 21.99 9.03
C ILE A 135 1.03 22.37 8.56
N GLY A 136 2.02 22.31 9.46
CA GLY A 136 3.43 22.53 9.16
C GLY A 136 4.22 23.17 10.29
N ASP A 137 5.53 23.32 10.09
CA ASP A 137 6.49 23.73 11.12
C ASP A 137 6.58 25.26 11.24
N TYR A 138 5.47 25.88 11.63
CA TYR A 138 5.33 27.33 11.86
C TYR A 138 4.17 27.60 12.85
N VAL A 139 4.09 28.83 13.37
CA VAL A 139 3.08 29.21 14.37
C VAL A 139 2.12 30.24 13.79
N LEU A 140 0.82 30.05 14.04
CA LEU A 140 -0.27 30.95 13.67
C LEU A 140 -0.97 31.49 14.91
N THR A 141 -1.81 32.51 14.76
CA THR A 141 -2.53 33.15 15.87
C THR A 141 -3.72 32.33 16.39
N GLY A 142 -4.20 31.37 15.61
CA GLY A 142 -5.36 30.54 15.94
C GLY A 142 -5.52 29.35 14.99
N GLY A 143 -6.39 28.42 15.37
CA GLY A 143 -6.66 27.17 14.65
C GLY A 143 -7.58 27.29 13.43
N GLU A 144 -8.19 28.45 13.18
CA GLU A 144 -9.22 28.61 12.14
C GLU A 144 -8.69 28.39 10.71
N LEU A 145 -7.53 28.97 10.37
CA LEU A 145 -6.91 28.73 9.05
C LEU A 145 -6.47 27.27 8.88
N PRO A 146 -5.77 26.65 9.86
CA PRO A 146 -5.48 25.22 9.83
C PRO A 146 -6.70 24.33 9.64
N ALA A 147 -7.78 24.56 10.40
CA ALA A 147 -9.02 23.82 10.26
C ALA A 147 -9.59 23.98 8.85
N ALA A 148 -9.65 25.20 8.32
CA ALA A 148 -10.14 25.45 6.96
C ALA A 148 -9.30 24.76 5.88
N VAL A 149 -7.96 24.79 5.99
CA VAL A 149 -7.05 24.09 5.07
C VAL A 149 -7.28 22.58 5.10
N MET A 150 -7.39 21.99 6.29
CA MET A 150 -7.65 20.56 6.44
C MET A 150 -9.03 20.18 5.91
N ILE A 151 -10.08 20.93 6.26
CA ILE A 151 -11.45 20.66 5.80
C ILE A 151 -11.54 20.73 4.28
N ASP A 152 -10.91 21.72 3.63
CA ASP A 152 -10.87 21.80 2.17
C ASP A 152 -10.24 20.54 1.54
N ALA A 153 -9.07 20.14 2.03
CA ALA A 153 -8.37 18.95 1.54
C ALA A 153 -9.16 17.65 1.77
N ILE A 154 -9.79 17.49 2.94
CA ILE A 154 -10.63 16.33 3.28
C ILE A 154 -11.89 16.31 2.41
N ALA A 155 -12.58 17.44 2.28
CA ALA A 155 -13.81 17.55 1.50
C ALA A 155 -13.60 17.17 0.03
N ARG A 156 -12.44 17.49 -0.57
CA ARG A 156 -12.10 17.05 -1.94
C ARG A 156 -12.12 15.54 -2.13
N MET A 157 -11.88 14.77 -1.06
CA MET A 157 -11.88 13.30 -1.09
C MET A 157 -13.28 12.70 -0.86
N VAL A 158 -14.28 13.51 -0.50
CA VAL A 158 -15.66 13.05 -0.29
C VAL A 158 -16.36 12.86 -1.65
N PRO A 159 -16.96 11.68 -1.91
CA PRO A 159 -17.67 11.41 -3.15
C PRO A 159 -18.73 12.48 -3.49
N GLY A 160 -18.74 12.94 -4.75
CA GLY A 160 -19.69 13.93 -5.25
C GLY A 160 -19.26 15.40 -5.09
N VAL A 161 -18.22 15.69 -4.29
CA VAL A 161 -17.69 17.05 -4.15
C VAL A 161 -17.05 17.51 -5.46
N LEU A 162 -16.08 16.76 -5.98
CA LEU A 162 -15.51 16.95 -7.31
C LEU A 162 -16.33 16.16 -8.36
N LYS A 163 -16.52 16.74 -9.56
CA LYS A 163 -17.33 16.16 -10.63
C LYS A 163 -16.61 15.08 -11.45
N ASN A 164 -15.28 15.13 -11.50
CA ASN A 164 -14.48 14.26 -12.34
C ASN A 164 -13.67 13.35 -11.41
N GLU A 165 -14.00 12.07 -11.37
CA GLU A 165 -13.23 11.06 -10.63
C GLU A 165 -11.76 11.06 -11.09
N GLU A 166 -11.51 11.27 -12.39
CA GLU A 166 -10.16 11.43 -12.97
C GLU A 166 -9.35 12.59 -12.37
N SER A 167 -10.00 13.67 -11.93
CA SER A 167 -9.27 14.83 -11.37
C SER A 167 -8.63 14.53 -10.02
N GLY A 168 -9.10 13.50 -9.30
CA GLY A 168 -8.50 13.06 -8.03
C GLY A 168 -7.46 11.94 -8.17
N GLU A 169 -7.35 11.33 -9.35
CA GLU A 169 -6.51 10.13 -9.56
C GLU A 169 -5.06 10.46 -9.94
N VAL A 170 -4.80 11.57 -10.66
CA VAL A 170 -3.44 11.97 -11.08
C VAL A 170 -3.11 13.38 -10.61
N GLU A 171 -3.10 13.57 -9.29
CA GLU A 171 -2.70 14.83 -8.64
C GLU A 171 -1.32 14.74 -8.00
N SER A 172 -0.80 15.90 -7.59
CA SER A 172 0.40 15.95 -6.76
C SER A 172 0.23 15.09 -5.51
N PHE A 173 1.30 14.43 -5.10
CA PHE A 173 1.39 13.44 -4.02
C PHE A 173 0.76 12.07 -4.33
N HIS A 174 0.06 11.89 -5.46
CA HIS A 174 -0.26 10.56 -5.97
C HIS A 174 1.04 9.83 -6.35
N GLU A 175 1.20 8.58 -5.90
CA GLU A 175 2.45 7.79 -6.07
C GLU A 175 3.74 8.47 -5.57
N ASN A 176 3.66 9.46 -4.67
CA ASN A 176 4.79 10.31 -4.28
C ASN A 176 5.40 11.13 -5.44
N LEU A 177 4.61 11.54 -6.43
CA LEU A 177 5.04 12.43 -7.49
C LEU A 177 4.30 13.78 -7.45
N LEU A 178 4.96 14.84 -7.90
CA LEU A 178 4.33 16.13 -8.21
C LEU A 178 3.70 16.10 -9.60
N GLU A 179 2.67 16.89 -9.84
CA GLU A 179 2.07 17.02 -11.17
C GLU A 179 3.04 17.60 -12.21
N TYR A 180 2.79 17.23 -13.46
CA TYR A 180 3.45 17.74 -14.65
C TYR A 180 3.11 19.23 -14.91
N PRO A 181 3.86 19.94 -15.78
CA PRO A 181 3.50 21.31 -16.16
C PRO A 181 2.19 21.36 -16.94
N GLN A 182 1.30 22.27 -16.52
CA GLN A 182 0.05 22.54 -17.19
C GLN A 182 0.21 23.74 -18.15
N TYR A 183 -0.44 23.66 -19.31
CA TYR A 183 -0.45 24.70 -20.33
C TYR A 183 -1.88 24.99 -20.76
N THR A 184 -2.16 26.24 -21.11
CA THR A 184 -3.46 26.66 -21.64
C THR A 184 -3.24 27.64 -22.78
N ARG A 185 -4.33 28.01 -23.46
CA ARG A 185 -4.31 28.97 -24.56
C ARG A 185 -3.84 30.35 -24.07
N PRO A 186 -3.13 31.13 -24.92
CA PRO A 186 -2.77 30.86 -26.32
C PRO A 186 -1.57 29.91 -26.49
N GLU A 187 -1.39 29.35 -27.69
CA GLU A 187 -0.29 28.41 -28.02
C GLU A 187 1.10 29.02 -27.83
N VAL A 188 1.27 30.30 -28.18
CA VAL A 188 2.53 31.04 -28.00
C VAL A 188 2.27 32.25 -27.13
N TRP A 189 2.96 32.32 -25.99
CA TRP A 189 2.92 33.46 -25.09
C TRP A 189 4.33 34.03 -24.90
N MET A 190 4.54 35.29 -25.30
CA MET A 190 5.85 35.96 -25.25
C MET A 190 6.98 35.15 -25.91
N GLY A 191 6.72 34.58 -27.09
CA GLY A 191 7.69 33.75 -27.83
C GLY A 191 7.92 32.36 -27.23
N ARG A 192 7.21 31.99 -26.15
CA ARG A 192 7.27 30.65 -25.55
C ARG A 192 6.09 29.83 -26.03
N SER A 193 6.39 28.74 -26.74
CA SER A 193 5.37 27.84 -27.30
C SER A 193 5.00 26.75 -26.31
N VAL A 194 3.74 26.29 -26.35
CA VAL A 194 3.31 25.04 -25.70
C VAL A 194 4.12 23.87 -26.29
N PRO A 195 4.53 22.87 -25.47
CA PRO A 195 5.21 21.67 -25.98
C PRO A 195 4.43 20.99 -27.11
N GLN A 196 5.10 20.74 -28.24
CA GLN A 196 4.46 20.21 -29.45
C GLN A 196 3.74 18.88 -29.24
N VAL A 197 4.23 18.04 -28.32
CA VAL A 197 3.55 16.78 -27.93
C VAL A 197 2.13 17.02 -27.41
N LEU A 198 1.89 18.12 -26.69
CA LEU A 198 0.57 18.49 -26.17
C LEU A 198 -0.40 18.98 -27.26
N LEU A 199 0.12 19.32 -28.44
CA LEU A 199 -0.65 19.76 -29.61
C LEU A 199 -0.88 18.62 -30.61
N SER A 200 -0.28 17.45 -30.38
CA SER A 200 -0.25 16.35 -31.36
C SER A 200 -1.56 15.56 -31.47
N GLY A 201 -2.43 15.63 -30.45
CA GLY A 201 -3.62 14.78 -30.34
C GLY A 201 -3.33 13.30 -30.00
N ASP A 202 -2.06 12.92 -29.85
CA ASP A 202 -1.65 11.56 -29.51
C ASP A 202 -1.67 11.35 -27.99
N HIS A 203 -2.79 10.81 -27.49
CA HIS A 203 -3.02 10.62 -26.06
C HIS A 203 -1.89 9.81 -25.38
N ALA A 204 -1.40 8.73 -26.01
CA ALA A 204 -0.35 7.90 -25.44
C ALA A 204 0.97 8.68 -25.28
N LYS A 205 1.35 9.49 -26.28
CA LYS A 205 2.54 10.35 -26.18
C LYS A 205 2.36 11.46 -25.15
N VAL A 206 1.16 12.04 -25.06
CA VAL A 206 0.84 13.06 -24.06
C VAL A 206 0.98 12.48 -22.66
N ASP A 207 0.44 11.30 -22.40
CA ASP A 207 0.49 10.68 -21.07
C ASP A 207 1.91 10.22 -20.69
N ALA A 208 2.66 9.67 -21.64
CA ALA A 208 4.08 9.37 -21.45
C ALA A 208 4.90 10.63 -21.11
N TRP A 209 4.68 11.72 -21.84
CA TRP A 209 5.34 13.00 -21.57
C TRP A 209 4.93 13.58 -20.21
N ARG A 210 3.64 13.53 -19.86
CA ARG A 210 3.14 13.97 -18.54
C ARG A 210 3.83 13.19 -17.42
N ARG A 211 3.93 11.87 -17.55
CA ARG A 211 4.61 11.03 -16.57
C ARG A 211 6.08 11.39 -16.44
N GLU A 212 6.80 11.54 -17.56
CA GLU A 212 8.21 11.92 -17.56
C GLU A 212 8.44 13.27 -16.87
N GLN A 213 7.63 14.29 -17.21
CA GLN A 213 7.75 15.62 -16.60
C GLN A 213 7.39 15.62 -15.11
N SER A 214 6.42 14.81 -14.69
CA SER A 214 6.05 14.62 -13.29
C SER A 214 7.22 14.03 -12.49
N ILE A 215 7.86 12.97 -13.01
CA ILE A 215 9.04 12.34 -12.41
C ILE A 215 10.19 13.35 -12.29
N GLU A 216 10.54 14.02 -13.39
CA GLU A 216 11.67 14.95 -13.43
C GLU A 216 11.45 16.15 -12.50
N ARG A 217 10.24 16.72 -12.48
CA ARG A 217 9.90 17.80 -11.55
C ARG A 217 10.00 17.36 -10.11
N THR A 218 9.53 16.16 -9.80
CA THR A 218 9.61 15.60 -8.43
C THR A 218 11.06 15.44 -8.02
N ARG A 219 11.88 14.84 -8.89
CA ARG A 219 13.33 14.68 -8.67
C ARG A 219 14.03 16.00 -8.38
N GLN A 220 13.66 17.06 -9.10
CA GLN A 220 14.26 18.40 -8.94
C GLN A 220 13.75 19.16 -7.70
N ARG A 221 12.44 19.14 -7.43
CA ARG A 221 11.81 20.04 -6.44
C ARG A 221 11.52 19.39 -5.10
N ARG A 222 11.31 18.07 -5.09
CA ARG A 222 10.96 17.26 -3.92
C ARG A 222 11.71 15.93 -3.98
N PRO A 223 13.06 15.96 -3.86
CA PRO A 223 13.87 14.74 -3.90
C PRO A 223 13.45 13.74 -2.82
N ASP A 224 12.93 14.21 -1.69
CA ASP A 224 12.36 13.38 -0.64
C ASP A 224 11.15 12.54 -1.09
N LEU A 225 10.32 13.07 -2.00
CA LEU A 225 9.21 12.36 -2.61
C LEU A 225 9.70 11.40 -3.70
N TYR A 226 10.65 11.85 -4.52
CA TYR A 226 11.27 11.01 -5.56
C TYR A 226 11.93 9.76 -4.96
N GLU A 227 12.63 9.90 -3.83
CA GLU A 227 13.24 8.76 -3.15
C GLU A 227 12.23 7.70 -2.69
N ARG A 228 11.01 8.14 -2.32
CA ARG A 228 9.91 7.24 -1.94
C ARG A 228 9.27 6.59 -3.17
N TYR A 229 9.13 7.36 -4.25
CA TYR A 229 8.66 6.87 -5.55
C TYR A 229 9.59 5.78 -6.11
N ASP A 230 10.90 6.00 -6.08
CA ASP A 230 11.91 5.11 -6.66
C ASP A 230 12.35 3.96 -5.72
N LEU A 231 11.60 3.70 -4.63
CA LEU A 231 11.91 2.57 -3.75
C LEU A 231 12.00 1.22 -4.48
N PRO A 232 11.10 0.87 -5.42
CA PRO A 232 11.22 -0.37 -6.20
C PRO A 232 12.49 -0.41 -7.07
N GLY A 233 12.87 0.70 -7.70
CA GLY A 233 14.10 0.80 -8.50
C GLY A 233 15.34 0.58 -7.66
N ARG A 234 15.43 1.26 -6.50
CA ARG A 234 16.52 1.11 -5.53
C ARG A 234 16.58 -0.29 -4.92
N ALA A 235 15.43 -0.89 -4.61
CA ALA A 235 15.35 -2.27 -4.12
C ALA A 235 15.90 -3.23 -5.17
N ALA A 236 15.45 -3.11 -6.42
CA ALA A 236 15.93 -3.94 -7.51
C ALA A 236 17.44 -3.79 -7.73
N GLU A 237 18.00 -2.58 -7.61
CA GLU A 237 19.45 -2.36 -7.70
C GLU A 237 20.23 -3.05 -6.57
N TYR A 238 19.74 -2.98 -5.33
CA TYR A 238 20.32 -3.73 -4.21
C TYR A 238 20.28 -5.25 -4.46
N LEU A 239 19.11 -5.78 -4.84
CA LEU A 239 18.87 -7.22 -4.98
C LEU A 239 19.66 -7.82 -6.15
N LYS A 240 19.91 -7.04 -7.22
CA LYS A 240 20.73 -7.44 -8.38
C LYS A 240 22.18 -7.80 -8.05
N ARG A 241 22.69 -7.46 -6.86
CA ARG A 241 24.00 -7.92 -6.37
C ARG A 241 24.10 -9.45 -6.31
N ASP A 242 22.98 -10.13 -6.03
CA ASP A 242 22.85 -11.59 -6.17
C ASP A 242 21.45 -11.94 -6.72
N LYS A 243 21.33 -11.86 -8.05
CA LYS A 243 20.05 -12.06 -8.76
C LYS A 243 19.43 -13.43 -8.53
N VAL A 244 20.24 -14.48 -8.42
CA VAL A 244 19.74 -15.84 -8.27
C VAL A 244 19.19 -16.02 -6.86
N PHE A 245 19.85 -15.42 -5.88
CA PHE A 245 19.42 -15.52 -4.49
C PHE A 245 18.19 -14.69 -4.16
N HIS A 246 17.97 -13.57 -4.84
CA HIS A 246 16.82 -12.67 -4.59
C HIS A 246 15.81 -12.64 -5.75
N MET A 247 15.67 -13.73 -6.52
CA MET A 247 14.82 -13.75 -7.70
C MET A 247 13.34 -13.57 -7.35
N ASP A 248 12.88 -14.19 -6.26
CA ASP A 248 11.56 -13.97 -5.68
C ASP A 248 11.24 -12.48 -5.50
N MET A 249 12.09 -11.73 -4.80
CA MET A 249 11.90 -10.31 -4.56
C MET A 249 12.02 -9.47 -5.86
N LEU A 250 12.86 -9.88 -6.80
CA LEU A 250 13.03 -9.19 -8.09
C LEU A 250 11.81 -9.38 -9.00
N GLU A 251 11.21 -10.58 -9.00
CA GLU A 251 9.99 -10.87 -9.75
C GLU A 251 8.80 -10.11 -9.18
N ASP A 252 8.66 -10.09 -7.85
CA ASP A 252 7.60 -9.35 -7.16
C ASP A 252 7.64 -7.84 -7.51
N ILE A 253 8.84 -7.24 -7.51
CA ILE A 253 9.05 -5.86 -7.95
C ILE A 253 8.71 -5.69 -9.43
N ARG A 254 9.16 -6.61 -10.28
CA ARG A 254 9.00 -6.50 -11.73
C ARG A 254 7.55 -6.62 -12.17
N ASN A 255 6.76 -7.41 -11.46
CA ASN A 255 5.33 -7.61 -11.75
C ASN A 255 4.46 -6.49 -11.13
N GLY A 256 5.07 -5.52 -10.42
CA GLY A 256 4.33 -4.44 -9.75
C GLY A 256 3.56 -4.89 -8.52
N GLN A 257 3.86 -6.09 -8.00
CA GLN A 257 3.21 -6.67 -6.83
C GLN A 257 3.90 -6.24 -5.52
N ALA A 258 5.17 -5.86 -5.57
CA ALA A 258 5.93 -5.45 -4.40
C ALA A 258 5.54 -4.07 -3.84
N LYS A 259 5.04 -4.05 -2.60
CA LYS A 259 5.04 -2.86 -1.75
C LYS A 259 6.36 -2.78 -1.00
N VAL A 260 7.34 -2.07 -1.55
CA VAL A 260 8.65 -1.86 -0.90
C VAL A 260 8.49 -0.96 0.33
N LEU A 261 8.81 -1.48 1.51
CA LEU A 261 8.68 -0.77 2.78
C LEU A 261 9.93 0.02 3.13
N ALA A 262 11.11 -0.54 2.83
CA ALA A 262 12.37 0.16 2.97
C ALA A 262 13.47 -0.45 2.11
N VAL A 263 14.35 0.43 1.64
CA VAL A 263 15.65 0.09 1.06
C VAL A 263 16.71 0.80 1.87
N ARG A 264 17.64 0.03 2.43
CA ARG A 264 18.80 0.54 3.15
C ARG A 264 20.07 0.03 2.48
N LYS A 265 21.22 0.57 2.89
CA LYS A 265 22.52 0.12 2.37
C LYS A 265 22.81 -1.36 2.69
N ASP A 266 22.21 -1.86 3.77
CA ASP A 266 22.44 -3.14 4.44
C ASP A 266 21.22 -4.07 4.39
N GLY A 267 20.20 -3.78 3.59
CA GLY A 267 19.05 -4.66 3.42
C GLY A 267 17.81 -4.03 2.78
N VAL A 268 16.85 -4.89 2.46
CA VAL A 268 15.56 -4.56 1.82
C VAL A 268 14.44 -5.33 2.52
N ILE A 269 13.31 -4.67 2.72
CA ILE A 269 12.05 -5.31 3.08
C ILE A 269 10.94 -4.82 2.16
N LEU A 270 10.13 -5.77 1.68
CA LEU A 270 8.93 -5.52 0.89
C LEU A 270 7.81 -6.45 1.34
N ARG A 271 6.59 -6.14 0.93
CA ARG A 271 5.42 -7.00 1.10
C ARG A 271 4.81 -7.23 -0.27
N ASP A 272 4.63 -8.48 -0.66
CA ASP A 272 3.86 -8.84 -1.85
C ASP A 272 2.39 -8.46 -1.60
N SER A 273 1.81 -7.70 -2.52
CA SER A 273 0.48 -7.09 -2.32
C SER A 273 -0.67 -8.07 -2.58
N VAL A 274 -0.40 -9.25 -3.14
CA VAL A 274 -1.41 -10.26 -3.50
C VAL A 274 -1.50 -11.32 -2.40
N SER A 275 -0.39 -12.02 -2.14
CA SER A 275 -0.24 -13.04 -1.10
C SER A 275 -0.12 -12.46 0.31
N GLY A 276 0.27 -11.18 0.43
CA GLY A 276 0.53 -10.53 1.71
C GLY A 276 1.86 -10.90 2.37
N VAL A 277 2.67 -11.75 1.75
CA VAL A 277 3.96 -12.26 2.26
C VAL A 277 4.96 -11.13 2.42
N TYR A 278 5.65 -11.09 3.55
CA TYR A 278 6.77 -10.18 3.77
C TYR A 278 8.08 -10.83 3.31
N MET A 279 8.80 -10.18 2.40
CA MET A 279 10.10 -10.64 1.92
C MET A 279 11.22 -9.76 2.45
N VAL A 280 12.23 -10.35 3.10
CA VAL A 280 13.32 -9.60 3.74
C VAL A 280 14.71 -10.19 3.47
N THR A 281 15.67 -9.30 3.22
CA THR A 281 17.09 -9.64 3.12
C THR A 281 17.91 -8.57 3.83
N ALA A 282 18.93 -8.97 4.59
CA ALA A 282 19.78 -8.08 5.36
C ALA A 282 21.21 -8.60 5.46
N GLU A 283 22.18 -7.68 5.57
CA GLU A 283 23.60 -8.03 5.69
C GLU A 283 23.97 -8.50 7.11
N ASN A 284 23.23 -8.07 8.15
CA ASN A 284 23.51 -8.39 9.56
C ASN A 284 22.24 -8.35 10.44
N PRO A 285 22.27 -8.91 11.67
CA PRO A 285 21.11 -8.96 12.57
C PRO A 285 20.51 -7.60 12.91
N ASP A 286 21.33 -6.58 13.20
CA ASP A 286 20.83 -5.25 13.55
C ASP A 286 20.06 -4.60 12.38
N ALA A 287 20.56 -4.79 11.15
CA ALA A 287 19.86 -4.37 9.94
C ALA A 287 18.52 -5.11 9.81
N GLY A 288 18.53 -6.42 10.09
CA GLY A 288 17.34 -7.25 10.12
C GLY A 288 16.27 -6.74 11.07
N GLU A 289 16.61 -6.49 12.34
CA GLU A 289 15.65 -5.98 13.33
C GLU A 289 15.07 -4.61 12.94
N ARG A 290 15.90 -3.71 12.38
CA ARG A 290 15.44 -2.39 11.88
C ARG A 290 14.48 -2.50 10.69
N LEU A 291 14.64 -3.50 9.84
CA LEU A 291 13.75 -3.73 8.70
C LEU A 291 12.46 -4.39 9.16
N LEU A 292 12.56 -5.41 10.01
CA LEU A 292 11.42 -6.13 10.58
C LEU A 292 10.54 -5.25 11.48
N SER A 293 11.05 -4.14 12.01
CA SER A 293 10.21 -3.17 12.75
C SER A 293 9.21 -2.43 11.87
N LEU A 294 9.34 -2.52 10.53
CA LEU A 294 8.40 -1.93 9.57
C LEU A 294 7.28 -2.89 9.15
N ALA A 295 7.38 -4.17 9.49
CA ALA A 295 6.34 -5.14 9.21
C ALA A 295 5.18 -4.99 10.19
N ASP A 296 3.98 -5.35 9.71
CA ASP A 296 2.77 -5.34 10.53
C ASP A 296 2.91 -6.35 11.68
N PRO A 297 2.57 -6.01 12.93
CA PRO A 297 2.61 -6.95 14.04
C PRO A 297 1.77 -8.23 13.82
N GLY A 298 0.71 -8.15 13.00
CA GLY A 298 -0.15 -9.26 12.60
C GLY A 298 0.27 -9.94 11.29
N ALA A 299 1.47 -9.69 10.77
CA ALA A 299 1.97 -10.34 9.56
C ALA A 299 1.98 -11.88 9.71
N GLU A 300 1.30 -12.56 8.77
CA GLU A 300 1.09 -14.00 8.86
C GLU A 300 2.26 -14.81 8.33
N VAL A 301 2.84 -14.41 7.19
CA VAL A 301 3.87 -15.19 6.48
C VAL A 301 5.05 -14.32 6.06
N PHE A 302 6.25 -14.89 6.19
CA PHE A 302 7.50 -14.28 5.80
C PHE A 302 8.34 -15.22 4.94
N THR A 303 9.11 -14.64 4.02
CA THR A 303 10.29 -15.27 3.43
C THR A 303 11.54 -14.44 3.71
N CYS A 304 12.65 -15.09 4.07
CA CYS A 304 13.91 -14.40 4.34
C CYS A 304 15.15 -15.12 3.83
N HIS A 305 16.19 -14.33 3.59
CA HIS A 305 17.41 -14.73 2.88
C HIS A 305 18.58 -15.03 3.82
N GLN A 306 18.38 -14.99 5.14
CA GLN A 306 19.43 -15.25 6.12
C GLN A 306 18.86 -15.95 7.34
N LYS A 307 19.60 -16.93 7.89
CA LYS A 307 19.15 -17.70 9.06
C LYS A 307 18.83 -16.82 10.28
N PHE A 308 19.64 -15.79 10.52
CA PHE A 308 19.39 -14.87 11.64
C PHE A 308 18.08 -14.10 11.48
N LEU A 309 17.64 -13.81 10.25
CA LEU A 309 16.33 -13.19 10.02
C LEU A 309 15.21 -14.16 10.37
N ALA A 310 15.34 -15.44 10.01
CA ALA A 310 14.36 -16.46 10.39
C ALA A 310 14.21 -16.52 11.92
N GLU A 311 15.33 -16.54 12.66
CA GLU A 311 15.34 -16.53 14.13
C GLU A 311 14.68 -15.26 14.70
N SER A 312 15.00 -14.08 14.14
CA SER A 312 14.39 -12.80 14.51
C SER A 312 12.88 -12.77 14.26
N ILE A 313 12.42 -13.25 13.10
CA ILE A 313 11.01 -13.27 12.72
C ILE A 313 10.22 -14.15 13.69
N ARG A 314 10.67 -15.39 13.94
CA ARG A 314 10.02 -16.30 14.88
C ARG A 314 9.85 -15.68 16.26
N ARG A 315 10.91 -15.05 16.78
CA ARG A 315 10.89 -14.39 18.09
C ARG A 315 9.94 -13.18 18.12
N ARG A 316 9.99 -12.33 17.09
CA ARG A 316 9.25 -11.06 17.05
C ARG A 316 7.76 -11.25 16.78
N PHE A 317 7.42 -12.16 15.87
CA PHE A 317 6.05 -12.40 15.42
C PHE A 317 5.44 -13.69 15.98
N ARG A 318 6.16 -14.38 16.88
CA ARG A 318 5.72 -15.62 17.57
C ARG A 318 5.32 -16.71 16.57
N LYS A 319 6.16 -16.91 15.55
CA LYS A 319 5.97 -17.90 14.50
C LYS A 319 6.77 -19.16 14.80
N GLU A 320 6.15 -20.33 14.60
CA GLU A 320 6.73 -21.61 15.00
C GLU A 320 7.27 -22.38 13.79
N ASP A 321 6.53 -22.33 12.69
CA ASP A 321 6.81 -23.09 11.48
C ASP A 321 7.94 -22.45 10.68
N VAL A 322 8.91 -23.27 10.30
CA VAL A 322 10.04 -22.85 9.48
C VAL A 322 10.30 -23.91 8.42
N SER A 323 10.27 -23.48 7.17
CA SER A 323 10.66 -24.32 6.05
C SER A 323 11.93 -23.79 5.40
N GLU A 324 12.89 -24.69 5.17
CA GLU A 324 14.14 -24.36 4.48
C GLU A 324 14.08 -24.78 3.02
N CYS A 325 14.32 -23.83 2.12
CA CYS A 325 14.26 -24.03 0.68
C CYS A 325 15.56 -23.61 -0.02
N PHE A 326 15.84 -24.23 -1.17
CA PHE A 326 16.77 -23.70 -2.17
C PHE A 326 15.99 -22.96 -3.24
N GLN A 327 16.41 -21.74 -3.57
CA GLN A 327 15.90 -21.04 -4.75
C GLN A 327 16.59 -21.54 -6.00
N VAL A 328 15.81 -21.85 -7.04
CA VAL A 328 16.30 -22.25 -8.36
C VAL A 328 15.76 -21.30 -9.41
N VAL A 329 16.58 -20.94 -10.39
CA VAL A 329 16.23 -19.89 -11.37
C VAL A 329 16.62 -20.27 -12.79
N TYR A 330 15.69 -20.14 -13.73
CA TYR A 330 15.95 -20.35 -15.15
C TYR A 330 16.53 -19.08 -15.80
N THR A 331 17.87 -19.03 -15.90
CA THR A 331 18.58 -17.82 -16.37
C THR A 331 18.78 -17.74 -17.88
N ARG A 332 18.55 -18.83 -18.62
CA ARG A 332 18.93 -18.94 -20.05
C ARG A 332 18.01 -18.17 -20.99
N LYS A 333 16.81 -17.75 -20.55
CA LYS A 333 15.78 -16.99 -21.32
C LYS A 333 15.39 -17.57 -22.68
N THR A 334 15.90 -18.75 -23.03
CA THR A 334 15.55 -19.50 -24.23
C THR A 334 14.45 -20.51 -23.90
N PRO A 335 13.41 -20.67 -24.72
CA PRO A 335 12.43 -21.73 -24.52
C PRO A 335 13.07 -23.13 -24.50
N LEU A 336 12.52 -24.02 -23.69
CA LEU A 336 12.85 -25.44 -23.67
C LEU A 336 12.04 -26.18 -24.75
N PRO A 337 12.45 -27.40 -25.16
CA PRO A 337 11.66 -28.20 -26.10
C PRO A 337 10.24 -28.42 -25.58
N GLU A 338 9.25 -28.25 -26.46
CA GLU A 338 7.84 -28.44 -26.14
C GLU A 338 7.56 -29.88 -25.65
N PRO A 339 6.54 -30.09 -24.80
CA PRO A 339 6.08 -31.40 -24.40
C PRO A 339 5.68 -32.27 -25.61
N GLU A 340 5.98 -33.57 -25.55
CA GLU A 340 5.65 -34.56 -26.58
C GLU A 340 4.86 -35.73 -25.98
N GLY A 341 3.79 -36.14 -26.66
CA GLY A 341 2.98 -37.29 -26.28
C GLY A 341 2.13 -37.10 -25.01
N VAL A 342 1.94 -35.85 -24.58
CA VAL A 342 1.08 -35.47 -23.44
C VAL A 342 0.32 -34.19 -23.78
N ALA A 343 -0.97 -34.15 -23.48
CA ALA A 343 -1.77 -32.93 -23.63
C ALA A 343 -1.69 -32.12 -22.34
N ILE A 344 -1.19 -30.88 -22.39
CA ILE A 344 -1.11 -29.99 -21.22
C ILE A 344 -2.03 -28.80 -21.42
N ARG A 345 -2.94 -28.57 -20.47
CA ARG A 345 -3.97 -27.51 -20.53
C ARG A 345 -4.34 -27.00 -19.13
N PRO A 346 -4.92 -25.79 -19.01
CA PRO A 346 -5.42 -25.29 -17.73
C PRO A 346 -6.35 -26.30 -17.06
N LEU A 347 -6.21 -26.45 -15.74
CA LEU A 347 -6.97 -27.38 -14.94
C LEU A 347 -8.25 -26.70 -14.41
N GLY A 348 -9.41 -27.30 -14.64
CA GLY A 348 -10.70 -26.76 -14.20
C GLY A 348 -11.02 -27.02 -12.72
N GLU A 349 -12.02 -26.31 -12.19
CA GLU A 349 -12.47 -26.41 -10.80
C GLU A 349 -12.95 -27.81 -10.39
N GLU A 350 -13.34 -28.65 -11.35
CA GLU A 350 -13.70 -30.05 -11.11
C GLU A 350 -12.56 -30.87 -10.50
N TYR A 351 -11.30 -30.41 -10.61
CA TYR A 351 -10.13 -31.05 -10.03
C TYR A 351 -9.71 -30.47 -8.67
N ALA A 352 -10.46 -29.53 -8.09
CA ALA A 352 -10.07 -28.85 -6.85
C ALA A 352 -9.83 -29.82 -5.67
N GLU A 353 -10.72 -30.78 -5.47
CA GLU A 353 -10.57 -31.82 -4.44
C GLU A 353 -9.30 -32.66 -4.66
N THR A 354 -9.01 -33.00 -5.92
CA THR A 354 -7.81 -33.77 -6.29
C THR A 354 -6.54 -32.97 -6.03
N VAL A 355 -6.52 -31.68 -6.38
CA VAL A 355 -5.36 -30.82 -6.14
C VAL A 355 -5.14 -30.58 -4.65
N HIS A 356 -6.22 -30.27 -3.90
CA HIS A 356 -6.16 -30.04 -2.45
C HIS A 356 -5.62 -31.25 -1.70
N SER A 357 -6.13 -32.45 -2.00
CA SER A 357 -5.65 -33.69 -1.36
C SER A 357 -4.20 -34.05 -1.68
N LEU A 358 -3.69 -33.64 -2.83
CA LEU A 358 -2.33 -33.95 -3.30
C LEU A 358 -1.32 -32.82 -3.06
N TYR A 359 -1.78 -31.66 -2.59
CA TYR A 359 -0.97 -30.49 -2.29
C TYR A 359 -1.41 -29.83 -0.96
N PRO A 360 -1.08 -30.45 0.20
CA PRO A 360 -1.58 -30.03 1.52
C PRO A 360 -0.98 -28.72 2.04
N LEU A 361 -0.19 -28.00 1.24
CA LEU A 361 0.31 -26.67 1.58
C LEU A 361 -0.76 -25.58 1.45
N ILE A 362 -1.87 -25.87 0.78
CA ILE A 362 -3.03 -24.98 0.71
C ILE A 362 -4.08 -25.51 1.68
N GLU A 363 -4.32 -24.78 2.77
CA GLU A 363 -5.19 -25.26 3.86
C GLU A 363 -6.65 -25.47 3.42
N LYS A 364 -7.19 -24.53 2.64
CA LYS A 364 -8.62 -24.49 2.26
C LYS A 364 -8.83 -24.91 0.81
N GLU A 365 -9.76 -25.83 0.56
CA GLU A 365 -10.11 -26.25 -0.80
C GLU A 365 -10.69 -25.09 -1.63
N GLU A 366 -11.46 -24.20 -1.00
CA GLU A 366 -11.98 -22.99 -1.66
C GLU A 366 -10.87 -22.16 -2.29
N ARG A 367 -9.71 -22.10 -1.65
CA ARG A 367 -8.53 -21.41 -2.17
C ARG A 367 -7.98 -22.09 -3.42
N VAL A 368 -7.97 -23.42 -3.44
CA VAL A 368 -7.60 -24.19 -4.64
C VAL A 368 -8.55 -23.90 -5.79
N ARG A 369 -9.86 -23.77 -5.53
CA ARG A 369 -10.86 -23.43 -6.55
C ARG A 369 -10.59 -22.05 -7.17
N GLU A 370 -10.26 -21.06 -6.35
CA GLU A 370 -9.88 -19.71 -6.82
C GLU A 370 -8.64 -19.78 -7.74
N ILE A 371 -7.58 -20.46 -7.31
CA ILE A 371 -6.35 -20.62 -8.09
C ILE A 371 -6.62 -21.30 -9.45
N LEU A 372 -7.51 -22.29 -9.47
CA LEU A 372 -7.91 -22.97 -10.71
C LEU A 372 -8.69 -22.04 -11.64
N ARG A 373 -9.57 -21.18 -11.12
CA ARG A 373 -10.27 -20.15 -11.92
C ARG A 373 -9.31 -19.14 -12.53
N ASP A 374 -8.24 -18.80 -11.82
CA ASP A 374 -7.21 -17.88 -12.32
C ASP A 374 -6.40 -18.47 -13.48
N GLY A 375 -6.53 -19.77 -13.75
CA GLY A 375 -5.89 -20.44 -14.88
C GLY A 375 -4.38 -20.58 -14.73
N THR A 376 -3.87 -20.56 -13.49
CA THR A 376 -2.44 -20.62 -13.17
C THR A 376 -1.92 -22.04 -12.94
N VAL A 377 -2.82 -23.03 -12.93
CA VAL A 377 -2.52 -24.45 -12.76
C VAL A 377 -2.86 -25.22 -14.02
N TYR A 378 -1.97 -26.11 -14.42
CA TYR A 378 -2.04 -26.88 -15.66
C TYR A 378 -2.00 -28.38 -15.35
N GLY A 379 -2.88 -29.13 -16.00
CA GLY A 379 -2.91 -30.59 -15.95
C GLY A 379 -2.23 -31.22 -17.16
N ALA A 380 -1.47 -32.29 -16.95
CA ALA A 380 -1.01 -33.20 -17.98
C ALA A 380 -2.00 -34.35 -18.13
N PHE A 381 -2.51 -34.55 -19.34
CA PHE A 381 -3.49 -35.55 -19.69
C PHE A 381 -2.89 -36.59 -20.63
N LEU A 382 -3.12 -37.86 -20.32
CA LEU A 382 -2.69 -38.98 -21.14
C LEU A 382 -3.92 -39.73 -21.69
N PRO A 383 -3.85 -40.24 -22.93
CA PRO A 383 -4.93 -41.02 -23.50
C PRO A 383 -5.14 -42.31 -22.70
N VAL A 384 -6.41 -42.61 -22.41
CA VAL A 384 -6.87 -43.86 -21.82
C VAL A 384 -8.06 -44.39 -22.62
N GLU A 385 -8.43 -45.65 -22.41
CA GLU A 385 -9.61 -46.21 -23.07
C GLU A 385 -10.86 -45.42 -22.66
N GLY A 386 -11.53 -44.80 -23.65
CA GLY A 386 -12.74 -43.99 -23.42
C GLY A 386 -12.51 -42.52 -23.04
N GLY A 387 -11.27 -41.99 -23.07
CA GLY A 387 -11.02 -40.56 -22.85
C GLY A 387 -9.57 -40.21 -22.52
N GLU A 388 -9.39 -39.26 -21.61
CA GLU A 388 -8.10 -38.85 -21.08
C GLU A 388 -8.08 -38.96 -19.55
N ALA A 389 -6.94 -39.31 -18.98
CA ALA A 389 -6.73 -39.33 -17.54
C ALA A 389 -5.68 -38.29 -17.13
N LEU A 390 -5.94 -37.62 -16.00
CA LEU A 390 -4.99 -36.69 -15.38
C LEU A 390 -3.76 -37.47 -14.88
N ALA A 391 -2.60 -37.21 -15.47
CA ALA A 391 -1.33 -37.84 -15.13
C ALA A 391 -0.52 -37.05 -14.09
N GLY A 392 -0.75 -35.74 -14.00
CA GLY A 392 -0.11 -34.84 -13.04
C GLY A 392 -0.53 -33.40 -13.27
N PHE A 393 -0.12 -32.51 -12.37
CA PHE A 393 -0.37 -31.07 -12.48
C PHE A 393 0.84 -30.26 -11.99
N ILE A 394 0.89 -28.98 -12.39
CA ILE A 394 1.88 -27.98 -12.00
C ILE A 394 1.21 -26.60 -12.02
N GLY A 395 1.72 -25.62 -11.26
CA GLY A 395 1.24 -24.25 -11.39
C GLY A 395 2.20 -23.22 -10.82
N THR A 396 1.71 -21.99 -10.68
CA THR A 396 2.41 -20.90 -10.00
C THR A 396 1.71 -20.49 -8.72
N HIS A 397 2.48 -20.29 -7.66
CA HIS A 397 2.00 -19.64 -6.46
C HIS A 397 1.73 -18.15 -6.70
N GLU A 398 1.05 -17.49 -5.77
CA GLU A 398 0.60 -16.11 -5.92
C GLU A 398 1.76 -15.10 -5.99
N GLU A 399 2.80 -15.34 -5.20
CA GLU A 399 4.05 -14.57 -5.25
C GLU A 399 4.87 -14.87 -6.52
N GLY A 400 4.39 -15.83 -7.33
CA GLY A 400 4.85 -16.05 -8.69
C GLY A 400 5.85 -17.19 -8.87
N SER A 401 6.22 -17.89 -7.80
CA SER A 401 7.12 -19.04 -7.88
C SER A 401 6.45 -20.24 -8.56
N MET A 402 7.21 -21.02 -9.32
CA MET A 402 6.75 -22.31 -9.84
C MET A 402 6.63 -23.31 -8.68
N GLY A 403 5.55 -24.07 -8.68
CA GLY A 403 5.28 -25.07 -7.64
C GLY A 403 4.06 -25.91 -7.99
N MET A 404 3.38 -26.43 -6.96
CA MET A 404 2.21 -27.30 -7.12
C MET A 404 2.48 -28.51 -8.04
N LEU A 405 3.74 -28.94 -8.18
CA LEU A 405 4.07 -30.07 -9.03
C LEU A 405 3.69 -31.38 -8.35
N HIS A 406 2.75 -32.11 -8.94
CA HIS A 406 2.43 -33.46 -8.52
C HIS A 406 2.28 -34.39 -9.74
N VAL A 407 2.84 -35.61 -9.63
CA VAL A 407 2.61 -36.67 -10.62
C VAL A 407 1.95 -37.86 -9.94
N MET A 408 0.80 -38.24 -10.49
CA MET A 408 -0.02 -39.36 -10.00
C MET A 408 0.81 -40.64 -9.95
N GLN A 409 0.60 -41.46 -8.92
CA GLN A 409 1.45 -42.63 -8.64
C GLN A 409 1.61 -43.57 -9.84
N ALA A 410 0.52 -43.81 -10.60
CA ALA A 410 0.49 -44.65 -11.79
C ALA A 410 1.31 -44.10 -12.99
N HIS A 411 1.69 -42.83 -12.94
CA HIS A 411 2.38 -42.10 -14.01
C HIS A 411 3.78 -41.60 -13.63
N ARG A 412 4.25 -41.91 -12.42
CA ARG A 412 5.61 -41.59 -11.98
C ARG A 412 6.66 -42.31 -12.85
N ARG A 413 7.84 -41.68 -12.98
CA ARG A 413 8.98 -42.16 -13.79
C ARG A 413 8.71 -42.28 -15.29
N LYS A 414 7.60 -41.73 -15.81
CA LYS A 414 7.28 -41.64 -17.24
C LYS A 414 7.64 -40.27 -17.86
N GLY A 415 8.46 -39.46 -17.19
CA GLY A 415 8.86 -38.13 -17.66
C GLY A 415 7.82 -37.02 -17.49
N ILE A 416 6.62 -37.29 -16.95
CA ILE A 416 5.52 -36.31 -16.86
C ILE A 416 5.90 -35.03 -16.10
N ALA A 417 6.61 -35.14 -14.98
CA ALA A 417 7.09 -33.99 -14.21
C ALA A 417 7.98 -33.06 -15.04
N GLU A 418 8.89 -33.63 -15.83
CA GLU A 418 9.80 -32.87 -16.69
C GLU A 418 9.03 -32.16 -17.81
N GLN A 419 8.01 -32.80 -18.36
CA GLN A 419 7.17 -32.19 -19.39
C GLN A 419 6.33 -31.02 -18.84
N LEU A 420 5.75 -31.19 -17.65
CA LEU A 420 5.01 -30.14 -16.95
C LEU A 420 5.89 -28.92 -16.64
N GLU A 421 7.09 -29.14 -16.11
CA GLU A 421 8.05 -28.07 -15.81
C GLU A 421 8.50 -27.32 -17.07
N ARG A 422 8.85 -28.04 -18.15
CA ARG A 422 9.21 -27.41 -19.44
C ARG A 422 8.10 -26.51 -19.96
N PHE A 423 6.87 -27.02 -19.93
CA PHE A 423 5.69 -26.28 -20.34
C PHE A 423 5.54 -24.99 -19.53
N LEU A 424 5.58 -25.09 -18.19
CA LEU A 424 5.40 -23.92 -17.33
C LEU A 424 6.52 -22.90 -17.50
N ILE A 425 7.77 -23.35 -17.62
CA ILE A 425 8.92 -22.49 -17.94
C ILE A 425 8.68 -21.70 -19.23
N ASN A 426 8.23 -22.37 -20.30
CA ASN A 426 7.96 -21.70 -21.58
C ASN A 426 6.84 -20.66 -21.45
N ARG A 427 5.74 -20.99 -20.76
CA ARG A 427 4.62 -20.05 -20.52
C ARG A 427 5.06 -18.81 -19.73
N LEU A 428 5.89 -18.99 -18.72
CA LEU A 428 6.43 -17.88 -17.95
C LEU A 428 7.38 -17.00 -18.79
N LEU A 429 8.19 -17.60 -19.65
CA LEU A 429 9.06 -16.85 -20.57
C LEU A 429 8.25 -16.05 -21.60
N GLU A 430 7.16 -16.60 -22.14
CA GLU A 430 6.24 -15.91 -23.04
C GLU A 430 5.60 -14.67 -22.38
N GLN A 431 5.35 -14.74 -21.07
CA GLN A 431 4.89 -13.61 -20.25
C GLN A 431 6.00 -12.61 -19.89
N GLY A 432 7.24 -12.84 -20.35
CA GLY A 432 8.40 -12.01 -20.01
C GLY A 432 8.93 -12.22 -18.58
N ARG A 433 8.42 -13.22 -17.86
CA ARG A 433 8.81 -13.55 -16.48
C ARG A 433 10.09 -14.39 -16.45
N THR A 434 10.76 -14.44 -15.30
CA THR A 434 11.95 -15.27 -15.09
C THR A 434 11.51 -16.45 -14.24
N PRO A 435 11.42 -17.66 -14.82
CA PRO A 435 10.99 -18.83 -14.08
C PRO A 435 11.91 -19.08 -12.89
N TYR A 436 11.33 -19.22 -11.70
CA TYR A 436 12.03 -19.60 -10.48
C TYR A 436 11.13 -20.47 -9.62
N ALA A 437 11.73 -21.25 -8.72
CA ALA A 437 11.02 -22.05 -7.73
C ALA A 437 11.80 -22.04 -6.41
N GLN A 438 11.11 -22.37 -5.32
CA GLN A 438 11.73 -22.58 -4.02
C GLN A 438 11.47 -24.01 -3.57
N ILE A 439 12.52 -24.81 -3.56
CA ILE A 439 12.44 -26.27 -3.38
C ILE A 439 12.87 -26.61 -1.96
N PHE A 440 12.03 -27.30 -1.19
CA PHE A 440 12.39 -27.77 0.15
C PHE A 440 13.72 -28.54 0.12
N THR A 441 14.56 -28.29 1.13
CA THR A 441 15.92 -28.86 1.21
C THR A 441 15.96 -30.39 1.31
N ASP A 442 14.85 -31.03 1.71
CA ASP A 442 14.68 -32.49 1.75
C ASP A 442 14.15 -33.09 0.43
N ASN A 443 13.73 -32.26 -0.54
CA ASN A 443 13.18 -32.69 -1.82
C ASN A 443 14.25 -32.80 -2.92
N ALA A 444 15.19 -33.72 -2.73
CA ALA A 444 16.31 -33.94 -3.66
C ALA A 444 15.88 -34.34 -5.08
N ALA A 445 14.70 -34.97 -5.23
CA ALA A 445 14.19 -35.37 -6.53
C ALA A 445 13.81 -34.16 -7.39
N SER A 446 13.11 -33.18 -6.79
CA SER A 446 12.73 -31.94 -7.47
C SER A 446 13.96 -31.09 -7.77
N LEU A 447 14.91 -31.00 -6.84
CA LEU A 447 16.15 -30.25 -7.07
C LEU A 447 16.92 -30.79 -8.30
N LYS A 448 17.11 -32.11 -8.39
CA LYS A 448 17.76 -32.75 -9.55
C LYS A 448 17.01 -32.52 -10.86
N LEU A 449 15.67 -32.52 -10.81
CA LEU A 449 14.85 -32.22 -11.99
C LEU A 449 15.10 -30.78 -12.47
N GLN A 450 15.09 -29.82 -11.55
CA GLN A 450 15.33 -28.40 -11.85
C GLN A 450 16.73 -28.17 -12.43
N GLU A 451 17.76 -28.81 -11.85
CA GLU A 451 19.13 -28.77 -12.39
C GLU A 451 19.22 -29.39 -13.80
N LYS A 452 18.55 -30.52 -14.03
CA LYS A 452 18.47 -31.17 -15.35
C LYS A 452 17.86 -30.25 -16.41
N LEU A 453 16.86 -29.46 -16.03
CA LEU A 453 16.21 -28.47 -16.90
C LEU A 453 17.04 -27.19 -17.08
N GLY A 454 18.20 -27.09 -16.41
CA GLY A 454 19.14 -25.99 -16.57
C GLY A 454 18.87 -24.80 -15.65
N LEU A 455 18.04 -24.98 -14.61
CA LEU A 455 17.89 -23.97 -13.57
C LEU A 455 19.14 -23.93 -12.70
N ARG A 456 19.53 -22.72 -12.30
CA ARG A 456 20.65 -22.47 -11.41
C ARG A 456 20.17 -22.41 -9.98
N VAL A 457 20.73 -23.26 -9.13
CA VAL A 457 20.47 -23.25 -7.68
C VAL A 457 21.22 -22.09 -7.03
N ALA A 458 20.55 -21.36 -6.15
CA ALA A 458 21.20 -20.43 -5.25
C ALA A 458 22.07 -21.20 -4.26
N GLY A 459 23.33 -20.80 -4.06
CA GLY A 459 24.26 -21.48 -3.15
C GLY A 459 23.93 -21.34 -1.66
N ARG A 460 22.77 -20.75 -1.33
CA ARG A 460 22.32 -20.40 0.02
C ARG A 460 20.83 -20.72 0.16
N LYS A 461 20.40 -20.95 1.41
CA LYS A 461 19.02 -21.26 1.75
C LYS A 461 18.17 -20.00 1.87
N ILE A 462 16.90 -20.14 1.54
CA ILE A 462 15.81 -19.21 1.85
C ILE A 462 14.91 -19.90 2.88
N TYR A 463 14.28 -19.11 3.74
CA TYR A 463 13.47 -19.59 4.84
C TYR A 463 12.05 -19.03 4.72
N TRP A 464 11.05 -19.91 4.74
CA TRP A 464 9.65 -19.53 4.95
C TRP A 464 9.30 -19.66 6.42
N ILE A 465 8.58 -18.67 6.95
CA ILE A 465 8.17 -18.61 8.35
C ILE A 465 6.69 -18.23 8.42
N SER A 466 5.89 -19.02 9.12
CA SER A 466 4.43 -18.82 9.26
C SER A 466 3.90 -19.05 10.68
#